data_AF-A0A126QMA1-F1
#
_entry.id   AF-A0A126QMA1-F1
#
_cell.length_a   1.000
_cell.length_b   1.000
_cell.length_c   1.000
_cell.angle_alpha   90.00
_cell.angle_beta   90.00
_cell.angle_gamma   90.00
#
_symmetry.space_group_name_H-M   'P 1'
#
loop_
_entity.id
_entity.type
_entity.pdbx_description
1 polymer ?
#
loop_
_entity_poly.entity_id
_entity_poly.type
_entity_poly.pdbx_seq_one_letter_code
_entity_poly.pdbx_strand_id
1 'polypeptide(L)'
;MRRKWDAKTKARIVLAGLTGACVNDLCRAHDLRPGQYYKWRGHFLENSYRVFEKPPTEQSDAEMAAENEELKKLVGELTLELTSGKPVR
;
A
#
# COMPACT_ATOMS: atom_id res chain seq x y z
N MET A 1 -6.93 23.33 6.83
CA MET A 1 -6.74 21.88 7.05
C MET A 1 -7.15 21.13 5.78
N ARG A 2 -6.27 20.33 5.16
CA ARG A 2 -6.56 19.64 3.89
C ARG A 2 -7.49 18.46 4.16
N ARG A 3 -8.62 18.37 3.46
CA ARG A 3 -9.56 17.23 3.55
C ARG A 3 -8.78 15.93 3.28
N LYS A 4 -8.79 15.01 4.25
CA LYS A 4 -8.26 13.65 4.07
C LYS A 4 -9.33 12.81 3.40
N TRP A 5 -8.99 12.19 2.29
CA TRP A 5 -9.85 11.28 1.55
C TRP A 5 -9.47 9.84 1.88
N ASP A 6 -10.39 9.07 2.45
CA ASP A 6 -10.20 7.65 2.70
C ASP A 6 -10.23 6.84 1.40
N ALA A 7 -9.65 5.64 1.43
CA ALA A 7 -9.51 4.79 0.25
C ALA A 7 -10.86 4.35 -0.34
N LYS A 8 -11.83 4.02 0.52
CA LYS A 8 -13.17 3.56 0.11
C LYS A 8 -13.92 4.66 -0.63
N THR A 9 -13.88 5.89 -0.12
CA THR A 9 -14.51 7.04 -0.78
C THR A 9 -13.86 7.36 -2.12
N LYS A 10 -12.53 7.33 -2.23
CA LYS A 10 -11.83 7.52 -3.51
C LYS A 10 -12.27 6.49 -4.54
N ALA A 11 -12.30 5.21 -4.17
CA ALA A 11 -12.72 4.12 -5.05
C ALA A 11 -14.15 4.32 -5.54
N ARG A 12 -15.09 4.67 -4.64
CA ARG A 12 -16.49 4.93 -5.00
C ARG A 12 -16.64 6.07 -6.01
N ILE A 13 -15.93 7.19 -5.82
CA ILE A 13 -15.98 8.33 -6.73
C ILE A 13 -15.43 7.95 -8.12
N VAL A 14 -14.31 7.23 -8.16
CA VAL A 14 -13.73 6.74 -9.42
C VAL A 14 -14.68 5.80 -10.14
N LEU A 15 -15.26 4.83 -9.43
CA LEU A 15 -16.23 3.88 -10.00
C LEU A 15 -17.47 4.58 -10.54
N ALA A 16 -18.01 5.57 -9.84
CA ALA A 16 -19.15 6.35 -10.32
C ALA A 16 -18.84 7.02 -11.67
N GLY A 17 -17.66 7.62 -11.82
CA GLY A 17 -17.26 8.23 -13.09
C GLY A 17 -16.93 7.23 -14.19
N LEU A 18 -16.43 6.03 -13.85
CA LEU A 18 -16.22 4.93 -14.81
C LEU A 18 -17.54 4.29 -15.28
N THR A 19 -18.57 4.30 -14.44
CA THR A 19 -19.91 3.76 -14.75
C THR A 19 -20.81 4.75 -15.49
N GLY A 20 -20.27 5.91 -15.88
CA GLY A 20 -20.93 6.87 -16.77
C GLY A 20 -21.44 8.14 -16.10
N ALA A 21 -21.23 8.33 -14.79
CA ALA A 21 -21.58 9.60 -14.17
C ALA A 21 -20.72 10.76 -14.70
N CYS A 22 -21.33 11.92 -14.85
CA CYS A 22 -20.65 13.13 -15.29
C CYS A 22 -19.54 13.52 -14.30
N VAL A 23 -18.30 13.56 -14.78
CA VAL A 23 -17.11 13.87 -13.95
C VAL A 23 -17.21 15.26 -13.33
N ASN A 24 -17.78 16.24 -14.04
CA ASN A 24 -17.94 17.59 -13.52
C ASN A 24 -18.93 17.65 -12.36
N ASP A 25 -20.03 16.90 -12.45
CA ASP A 25 -21.05 16.86 -11.39
C ASP A 25 -20.55 16.08 -10.17
N LEU A 26 -19.84 14.96 -10.40
CA LEU A 26 -19.13 14.25 -9.34
C LEU A 26 -18.12 15.13 -8.62
N CYS A 27 -17.33 15.90 -9.38
CA CYS A 27 -16.35 16.81 -8.82
C CYS A 27 -17.00 17.90 -7.96
N ARG A 28 -18.12 18.48 -8.43
CA ARG A 28 -18.88 19.48 -7.67
C ARG A 28 -19.51 18.89 -6.41
N ALA A 29 -20.18 17.74 -6.50
CA ALA A 29 -20.84 17.08 -5.38
C ALA A 29 -19.87 16.69 -4.25
N HIS A 30 -18.61 16.43 -4.60
CA HIS A 30 -17.58 16.01 -3.65
C HIS A 30 -16.58 17.11 -3.27
N ASP A 31 -16.74 18.34 -3.76
CA ASP A 31 -15.75 19.42 -3.61
C ASP A 31 -14.34 18.95 -4.03
N LEU A 32 -14.27 18.34 -5.21
CA LEU A 32 -13.11 17.72 -5.80
C LEU A 32 -12.70 18.46 -7.07
N ARG A 33 -11.40 18.70 -7.24
CA ARG A 33 -10.89 19.28 -8.49
C ARG A 33 -10.84 18.20 -9.59
N PRO A 34 -11.21 18.48 -10.84
CA PRO A 34 -11.18 17.48 -11.93
C PRO A 34 -9.81 16.79 -12.10
N GLY A 35 -8.70 17.54 -11.99
CA GLY A 35 -7.36 16.94 -12.05
C GLY A 35 -7.09 15.92 -10.93
N GLN A 36 -7.68 16.13 -9.75
CA GLN A 36 -7.57 15.18 -8.64
C GLN A 36 -8.35 13.89 -8.91
N TYR A 37 -9.54 13.99 -9.51
CA TYR A 37 -10.30 12.84 -9.98
C TYR A 37 -9.50 12.02 -11.00
N TYR A 38 -8.95 12.66 -12.03
CA TYR A 38 -8.19 11.95 -13.06
C TYR A 38 -6.93 11.28 -12.51
N LYS A 39 -6.26 11.91 -11.55
CA LYS A 39 -5.14 11.29 -10.82
C LYS A 39 -5.57 10.02 -10.08
N TRP A 40 -6.72 10.07 -9.39
CA TRP A 40 -7.26 8.87 -8.71
C TRP A 40 -7.71 7.80 -9.69
N ARG A 41 -8.37 8.18 -10.80
CA ARG A 41 -8.79 7.26 -11.84
C ARG A 41 -7.60 6.52 -12.44
N GLY A 42 -6.52 7.24 -12.77
CA GLY A 42 -5.29 6.64 -13.29
C GLY A 42 -4.71 5.62 -12.30
N HIS A 43 -4.49 6.04 -11.04
CA HIS A 43 -3.99 5.16 -9.99
C HIS A 43 -4.90 3.94 -9.76
N PHE A 44 -6.22 4.13 -9.78
CA PHE A 44 -7.18 3.05 -9.59
C PHE A 44 -7.09 2.04 -10.73
N LEU A 45 -7.12 2.47 -11.99
CA LEU A 45 -7.03 1.58 -13.14
C LEU A 45 -5.71 0.79 -13.13
N GLU A 46 -4.60 1.46 -12.83
CA GLU A 46 -3.28 0.84 -12.73
C GLU A 46 -3.21 -0.24 -11.66
N ASN A 47 -3.91 -0.09 -10.53
CA ASN A 47 -3.78 -1.00 -9.38
C ASN A 47 -5.01 -1.91 -9.17
N SER A 48 -6.09 -1.71 -9.92
CA SER A 48 -7.37 -2.40 -9.71
C SER A 48 -7.28 -3.91 -9.90
N TYR A 49 -6.38 -4.38 -10.78
CA TYR A 49 -6.17 -5.81 -11.04
C TYR A 49 -5.79 -6.61 -9.78
N ARG A 50 -5.12 -5.96 -8.81
CA ARG A 50 -4.66 -6.58 -7.56
C ARG A 50 -5.79 -7.13 -6.69
N VAL A 51 -7.02 -6.67 -6.87
CA VAL A 51 -8.18 -7.22 -6.14
C VAL A 51 -8.53 -8.66 -6.56
N PHE A 52 -8.07 -9.08 -7.75
CA PHE A 52 -8.24 -10.44 -8.26
C PHE A 52 -6.98 -11.29 -8.06
N GLU A 53 -5.87 -10.69 -7.64
CA GLU A 53 -4.73 -11.44 -7.15
C GLU A 53 -5.12 -12.10 -5.83
N LYS A 54 -4.58 -13.29 -5.57
CA LYS A 54 -4.76 -13.94 -4.28
C LYS A 54 -4.23 -12.97 -3.23
N PRO A 55 -5.01 -12.57 -2.20
CA PRO A 55 -4.45 -11.77 -1.12
C PRO A 55 -3.23 -12.52 -0.59
N PRO A 56 -2.17 -11.81 -0.12
CA PRO A 56 -1.13 -12.45 0.66
C PRO A 56 -1.88 -13.25 1.72
N THR A 57 -1.83 -14.58 1.61
CA THR A 57 -2.48 -15.45 2.57
C THR A 57 -1.90 -15.06 3.93
N GLU A 58 -2.68 -15.06 5.01
CA GLU A 58 -2.12 -14.80 6.36
C GLU A 58 -0.89 -15.68 6.67
N GLN A 59 -0.77 -16.81 5.96
CA GLN A 59 0.45 -17.62 5.87
C GLN A 59 1.70 -16.84 5.46
N SER A 60 1.66 -15.91 4.49
CA SER A 60 2.85 -15.16 4.06
C SER A 60 3.34 -14.20 5.13
N ASP A 61 2.45 -13.62 5.95
CA ASP A 61 2.85 -12.72 7.03
C ASP A 61 3.45 -13.51 8.20
N ALA A 62 2.89 -14.69 8.50
CA ALA A 62 3.45 -15.59 9.50
C ALA A 62 4.79 -16.22 9.04
N GLU A 63 4.87 -16.64 7.79
CA GLU A 63 6.09 -17.16 7.16
C GLU A 63 7.16 -16.07 7.07
N MET A 64 6.82 -14.85 6.64
CA MET A 64 7.73 -13.70 6.68
C MET A 64 8.17 -13.36 8.10
N ALA A 65 7.28 -13.44 9.09
CA ALA A 65 7.64 -13.17 10.47
C ALA A 65 8.63 -14.21 11.01
N ALA A 66 8.39 -15.50 10.72
CA ALA A 66 9.28 -16.59 11.09
C ALA A 66 10.65 -16.47 10.40
N GLU A 67 10.67 -16.20 9.09
CA GLU A 67 11.91 -15.99 8.34
C GLU A 67 12.68 -14.76 8.87
N ASN A 68 11.98 -13.68 9.22
CA ASN A 68 12.60 -12.48 9.80
C ASN A 68 13.20 -12.75 11.19
N GLU A 69 12.56 -13.58 12.01
CA GLU A 69 13.11 -14.01 13.31
C GLU A 69 14.38 -14.85 13.13
N GLU A 70 14.37 -15.81 12.20
CA GLU A 70 15.54 -16.65 11.90
C GLU A 70 16.71 -15.81 11.37
N LEU A 71 16.44 -14.89 10.44
CA LEU A 71 17.43 -13.94 9.93
C LEU A 71 18.01 -13.06 11.03
N LYS A 72 17.20 -12.55 11.95
CA LYS A 72 17.69 -11.76 13.11
C LYS A 72 18.61 -12.58 14.00
N LYS A 73 18.29 -13.84 14.24
CA LYS A 73 19.11 -14.75 15.05
C LYS A 73 20.48 -14.97 14.41
N LEU A 74 20.50 -15.31 13.12
CA LEU A 74 21.74 -15.49 12.35
C LEU A 74 22.60 -14.22 12.31
N VAL A 75 21.99 -13.05 12.13
CA VAL A 75 22.69 -11.76 12.22
C VAL A 75 23.31 -11.55 13.60
N GLY A 76 22.60 -11.92 14.67
CA GLY A 76 23.11 -11.87 16.04
C GLY A 76 24.33 -12.78 16.23
N GLU A 77 24.25 -14.04 15.79
CA GLU A 77 25.35 -15.01 15.86
C GLU A 77 26.58 -14.53 15.08
N LEU A 78 26.40 -14.11 13.83
CA LEU A 78 27.47 -13.53 13.00
C LEU A 78 28.09 -12.28 13.63
N THR A 79 27.28 -11.42 14.26
CA THR A 79 27.77 -10.21 14.93
C THR A 79 28.61 -10.56 16.16
N LEU A 80 28.19 -11.58 16.93
CA LEU A 80 28.95 -12.08 18.07
C LEU A 80 30.26 -12.73 17.63
N GLU A 81 30.30 -13.49 16.54
CA GLU A 81 31.54 -14.06 15.97
C GLU A 81 32.52 -12.96 15.51
N LEU A 82 32.01 -11.92 14.84
CA LEU A 82 32.83 -10.80 14.37
C LEU A 82 33.36 -9.91 15.51
N THR A 83 32.61 -9.79 16.61
CA THR A 83 33.00 -8.97 17.77
C THR A 83 33.82 -9.76 18.79
N SER A 84 33.61 -11.07 18.91
CA SER A 84 34.44 -11.96 19.75
C SER A 84 35.81 -12.24 19.14
N GLY A 85 35.94 -12.17 17.80
CA GLY A 85 37.21 -12.31 17.08
C GLY A 85 38.04 -11.02 16.91
N LYS A 86 37.55 -9.86 17.35
CA LYS A 86 38.29 -8.58 17.26
C LYS A 86 38.42 -7.95 18.65
N PRO A 87 39.63 -7.72 19.18
CA PRO A 87 39.76 -6.84 20.32
C PRO A 87 39.26 -5.46 19.91
N VAL A 88 38.24 -4.96 20.62
CA VAL A 88 37.81 -3.56 20.54
C VAL A 88 39.04 -2.73 20.94
N ARG A 89 39.63 -2.06 19.95
CA ARG A 89 40.58 -0.96 20.15
C ARG A 89 39.86 0.35 19.84
#